data_AF-A0ABD2GT16-F1
#
_entry.id   AF-A0ABD2GT16-F1
#
_cell.length_a   1.000
_cell.length_b   1.000
_cell.length_c   1.000
_cell.angle_alpha   90.00
_cell.angle_beta   90.00
_cell.angle_gamma   90.00
#
_symmetry.space_group_name_H-M   'P 1'
#
loop_
_entity.id
_entity.type
_entity.pdbx_description
1 polymer ?
#
loop_
_entity_poly.entity_id
_entity_poly.type
_entity_poly.pdbx_seq_one_letter_code
_entity_poly.pdbx_strand_id
1 'polypeptide(L)'
;MADIPINKMVSALEEEGGELEEAKKELETWKTKAEKADDVKARLILEKLKEDEAKDKAMKECLACVEKEKDCDFTQSMKAVQEEILNLGNRRQALLDKLKRCQTELEAKRAESTKLKHKFKIYAQIPDIEVNYRTQYEEQMGDGSQPISGRYLISQRASVHLQGGQALITFEEEKVASQILKIPKCSVSCEHSSVDVKPRRIAMNPAVKFEVILDVSRKEVEVLNIPPSMPEDRMKDRLGLSFCRPSRGGGEVERVKYDKNTGSGQITFLHPGVADGLVLRGSYRLDLDSEVNVQVGPVYSHQLLRFQTFCGSPKRTVLLEDIEDKEEEEDLQDHLEIHFQKPSNYGGEIESIRYLSGGKALQAFFCEDPL
;
A
#
# COMPACT_ATOMS: atom_id res chain seq x y z
N MET A 1 7.24 -59.80 138.43
CA MET A 1 6.98 -59.45 139.84
C MET A 1 7.68 -58.13 140.11
N ALA A 2 7.04 -57.04 140.57
CA ALA A 2 5.60 -56.80 140.76
C ALA A 2 5.25 -55.27 140.89
N ASP A 3 4.08 -54.87 140.38
CA ASP A 3 3.05 -53.88 140.84
C ASP A 3 3.28 -52.34 141.04
N ILE A 4 2.16 -51.58 141.18
CA ILE A 4 1.88 -50.24 140.58
C ILE A 4 0.99 -49.27 141.44
N PRO A 5 1.26 -47.93 141.49
CA PRO A 5 0.30 -46.88 141.88
C PRO A 5 0.26 -45.58 140.99
N ILE A 6 -0.67 -44.63 141.25
CA ILE A 6 -1.04 -43.40 140.44
C ILE A 6 -1.55 -42.23 141.36
N ASN A 7 -1.34 -40.91 141.07
CA ASN A 7 -2.39 -39.81 141.12
C ASN A 7 -2.01 -38.35 140.64
N LYS A 8 -3.08 -37.58 140.33
CA LYS A 8 -3.39 -36.15 139.94
C LYS A 8 -2.80 -34.94 140.74
N MET A 9 -3.05 -33.63 140.48
CA MET A 9 -3.49 -32.71 139.37
C MET A 9 -3.91 -31.33 139.97
N VAL A 10 -3.93 -30.22 139.18
CA VAL A 10 -4.51 -28.84 139.42
C VAL A 10 -3.49 -27.69 139.67
N SER A 11 -3.35 -26.75 138.71
CA SER A 11 -3.09 -25.29 138.92
C SER A 11 -2.88 -24.55 137.57
N ALA A 12 -3.89 -23.80 137.10
CA ALA A 12 -3.86 -22.79 136.02
C ALA A 12 -5.23 -22.06 136.03
N LEU A 13 -5.30 -20.71 135.92
CA LEU A 13 -6.53 -19.94 135.52
C LEU A 13 -6.51 -18.38 135.53
N GLU A 14 -5.40 -17.65 135.79
CA GLU A 14 -5.46 -16.17 135.98
C GLU A 14 -4.91 -15.27 134.84
N GLU A 15 -4.45 -15.79 133.68
CA GLU A 15 -3.91 -14.95 132.58
C GLU A 15 -4.89 -14.64 131.42
N GLU A 16 -5.95 -15.43 131.19
CA GLU A 16 -6.77 -15.35 129.94
C GLU A 16 -7.76 -14.17 129.83
N GLY A 17 -7.90 -13.33 130.86
CA GLY A 17 -8.98 -12.33 130.94
C GLY A 17 -8.81 -11.06 130.09
N GLY A 18 -7.58 -10.63 129.83
CA GLY A 18 -7.30 -9.32 129.20
C GLY A 18 -7.37 -9.32 127.67
N GLU A 19 -6.98 -10.43 127.04
CA GLU A 19 -6.78 -10.51 125.58
C GLU A 19 -8.10 -10.43 124.78
N LEU A 20 -9.23 -10.78 125.42
CA LEU A 20 -10.53 -10.91 124.75
C LEU A 20 -11.25 -9.57 124.49
N GLU A 21 -10.89 -8.50 125.20
CA GLU A 21 -11.54 -7.19 125.05
C GLU A 21 -10.84 -6.29 124.02
N GLU A 22 -9.51 -6.44 123.86
CA GLU A 22 -8.74 -5.75 122.82
C GLU A 22 -9.12 -6.28 121.42
N ALA A 23 -9.22 -7.60 121.26
CA ALA A 23 -9.66 -8.25 120.03
C ALA A 23 -11.05 -7.78 119.53
N LYS A 24 -11.97 -7.42 120.44
CA LYS A 24 -13.29 -6.87 120.06
C LYS A 24 -13.20 -5.46 119.46
N LYS A 25 -12.34 -4.59 120.03
CA LYS A 25 -12.14 -3.23 119.52
C LYS A 25 -11.46 -3.26 118.15
N GLU A 26 -10.47 -4.13 117.96
CA GLU A 26 -9.87 -4.34 116.64
C GLU A 26 -10.93 -4.76 115.61
N LEU A 27 -11.77 -5.76 115.94
CA LEU A 27 -12.81 -6.28 115.04
C LEU A 27 -13.82 -5.20 114.61
N GLU A 28 -14.23 -4.30 115.50
CA GLU A 28 -15.03 -3.11 115.18
C GLU A 28 -14.33 -2.18 114.17
N THR A 29 -13.03 -1.90 114.36
CA THR A 29 -12.27 -1.05 113.42
C THR A 29 -12.04 -1.74 112.07
N TRP A 30 -11.89 -3.06 112.03
CA TRP A 30 -11.79 -3.82 110.79
C TRP A 30 -13.13 -3.84 110.04
N LYS A 31 -14.25 -3.97 110.75
CA LYS A 31 -15.59 -3.95 110.16
C LYS A 31 -15.93 -2.61 109.51
N THR A 32 -15.66 -1.49 110.19
CA THR A 32 -15.89 -0.14 109.63
C THR A 32 -14.93 0.22 108.49
N LYS A 33 -13.71 -0.34 108.46
CA LYS A 33 -12.80 -0.25 107.30
C LYS A 33 -13.30 -1.06 106.12
N ALA A 34 -13.83 -2.27 106.35
CA ALA A 34 -14.40 -3.12 105.31
C ALA A 34 -15.60 -2.45 104.63
N GLU A 35 -16.53 -1.91 105.41
CA GLU A 35 -17.72 -1.20 104.90
C GLU A 35 -17.35 -0.01 104.00
N LYS A 36 -16.40 0.84 104.43
CA LYS A 36 -15.88 1.95 103.61
C LYS A 36 -15.15 1.48 102.35
N ALA A 37 -14.48 0.33 102.40
CA ALA A 37 -13.82 -0.25 101.23
C ALA A 37 -14.84 -0.78 100.22
N ASP A 38 -15.94 -1.39 100.69
CA ASP A 38 -17.04 -1.85 99.83
C ASP A 38 -17.82 -0.69 99.20
N ASP A 39 -18.06 0.43 99.91
CA ASP A 39 -18.64 1.66 99.34
C ASP A 39 -17.78 2.24 98.21
N VAL A 40 -16.46 2.37 98.44
CA VAL A 40 -15.52 2.88 97.44
C VAL A 40 -15.45 1.97 96.22
N LYS A 41 -15.47 0.65 96.44
CA LYS A 41 -15.53 -0.39 95.41
C LYS A 41 -16.84 -0.33 94.60
N ALA A 42 -17.99 -0.15 95.26
CA ALA A 42 -19.28 0.01 94.58
C ALA A 42 -19.30 1.25 93.68
N ARG A 43 -18.75 2.39 94.15
CA ARG A 43 -18.62 3.61 93.34
C ARG A 43 -17.69 3.40 92.13
N LEU A 44 -16.52 2.79 92.33
CA LEU A 44 -15.58 2.47 91.24
C LEU A 44 -16.18 1.53 90.19
N ILE A 45 -17.00 0.56 90.59
CA ILE A 45 -17.74 -0.31 89.66
C ILE A 45 -18.73 0.50 88.82
N LEU A 46 -19.49 1.42 89.44
CA LEU A 46 -20.45 2.28 88.75
C LEU A 46 -19.79 3.25 87.76
N GLU A 47 -18.63 3.81 88.11
CA GLU A 47 -17.86 4.70 87.25
C GLU A 47 -17.25 3.93 86.06
N LYS A 48 -16.62 2.78 86.33
CA LYS A 48 -16.12 1.85 85.29
C LYS A 48 -17.22 1.45 84.31
N LEU A 49 -18.41 1.09 84.79
CA LEU A 49 -19.53 0.69 83.92
C LEU A 49 -19.99 1.83 82.99
N LYS A 50 -20.03 3.08 83.48
CA LYS A 50 -20.36 4.25 82.65
C LYS A 50 -19.30 4.56 81.61
N GLU A 51 -18.02 4.41 81.96
CA GLU A 51 -16.91 4.64 81.04
C GLU A 51 -16.78 3.51 80.01
N ASP A 52 -17.02 2.25 80.40
CA ASP A 52 -17.16 1.12 79.48
C ASP A 52 -18.36 1.34 78.52
N GLU A 53 -19.52 1.80 79.01
CA GLU A 53 -20.69 2.11 78.15
C GLU A 53 -20.42 3.28 77.19
N ALA A 54 -19.76 4.35 77.65
CA ALA A 54 -19.37 5.48 76.81
C ALA A 54 -18.35 5.08 75.73
N LYS A 55 -17.38 4.23 76.10
CA LYS A 55 -16.39 3.67 75.19
C LYS A 55 -17.02 2.74 74.15
N ASP A 56 -17.93 1.86 74.55
CA ASP A 56 -18.70 0.99 73.65
C ASP A 56 -19.54 1.80 72.66
N LYS A 57 -20.16 2.89 73.13
CA LYS A 57 -20.91 3.81 72.27
C LYS A 57 -19.99 4.53 71.26
N ALA A 58 -18.89 5.11 71.72
CA ALA A 58 -17.92 5.78 70.85
C ALA A 58 -17.29 4.81 69.82
N MET A 59 -17.04 3.56 70.21
CA MET A 59 -16.55 2.51 69.31
C MET A 59 -17.59 2.16 68.23
N LYS A 60 -18.87 2.03 68.59
CA LYS A 60 -19.97 1.80 67.63
C LYS A 60 -20.14 2.96 66.66
N GLU A 61 -20.07 4.20 67.14
CA GLU A 61 -20.16 5.41 66.30
C GLU A 61 -18.96 5.52 65.34
N CYS A 62 -17.73 5.25 65.80
CA CYS A 62 -16.55 5.20 64.94
C CYS A 62 -16.68 4.14 63.84
N LEU A 63 -17.15 2.92 64.17
CA LEU A 63 -17.36 1.85 63.19
C LEU A 63 -18.39 2.26 62.12
N ALA A 64 -19.52 2.84 62.54
CA ALA A 64 -20.58 3.28 61.62
C ALA A 64 -20.13 4.44 60.69
N CYS A 65 -19.22 5.32 61.14
CA CYS A 65 -18.60 6.32 60.28
C CYS A 65 -17.66 5.68 59.25
N VAL A 66 -16.78 4.77 59.68
CA VAL A 66 -15.83 4.07 58.81
C VAL A 66 -16.52 3.18 57.76
N GLU A 67 -17.68 2.60 58.06
CA GLU A 67 -18.48 1.87 57.08
C GLU A 67 -19.08 2.80 56.02
N LYS A 68 -19.65 3.94 56.41
CA LYS A 68 -20.20 4.94 55.48
C LYS A 68 -19.14 5.57 54.57
N GLU A 69 -17.91 5.75 55.04
CA GLU A 69 -16.80 6.21 54.20
C GLU A 69 -16.36 5.18 53.15
N LYS A 70 -16.54 3.87 53.42
CA LYS A 70 -16.22 2.81 52.45
C LYS A 70 -17.28 2.69 51.35
N ASP A 71 -18.55 2.87 51.71
CA ASP A 71 -19.70 2.77 50.80
C ASP A 71 -20.01 4.06 50.01
N CYS A 72 -19.25 5.14 50.22
CA CYS A 72 -19.53 6.43 49.59
C CYS A 72 -19.35 6.44 48.05
N ASP A 73 -20.10 7.33 47.39
CA ASP A 73 -20.12 7.53 45.93
C ASP A 73 -18.73 7.69 45.30
N PHE A 74 -17.74 8.19 46.05
CA PHE A 74 -16.37 8.34 45.59
C PHE A 74 -15.71 7.02 45.22
N THR A 75 -15.93 5.93 45.98
CA THR A 75 -15.32 4.63 45.65
C THR A 75 -15.96 3.99 44.41
N GLN A 76 -17.24 4.26 44.17
CA GLN A 76 -17.96 3.85 42.96
C GLN A 76 -17.54 4.68 41.74
N SER A 77 -17.45 6.01 41.90
CA SER A 77 -16.97 6.94 40.88
C SER A 77 -15.53 6.62 40.46
N MET A 78 -14.62 6.36 41.40
CA MET A 78 -13.25 5.96 41.11
C MET A 78 -13.18 4.64 40.33
N LYS A 79 -14.00 3.64 40.65
CA LYS A 79 -14.10 2.39 39.88
C LYS A 79 -14.60 2.64 38.45
N ALA A 80 -15.64 3.46 38.29
CA ALA A 80 -16.18 3.82 36.97
C ALA A 80 -15.15 4.54 36.09
N VAL A 81 -14.43 5.52 36.65
CA VAL A 81 -13.32 6.22 35.94
C VAL A 81 -12.18 5.26 35.60
N GLN A 82 -11.85 4.31 36.48
CA GLN A 82 -10.80 3.33 36.24
C GLN A 82 -11.19 2.32 35.13
N GLU A 83 -12.45 1.93 35.06
CA GLU A 83 -13.01 1.12 33.97
C GLU A 83 -13.08 1.91 32.64
N GLU A 84 -13.44 3.20 32.68
CA GLU A 84 -13.44 4.06 31.51
C GLU A 84 -12.01 4.27 30.95
N ILE A 85 -11.01 4.48 31.81
CA ILE A 85 -9.59 4.53 31.42
C ILE A 85 -9.16 3.20 30.76
N LEU A 86 -9.55 2.05 31.31
CA LEU A 86 -9.26 0.74 30.71
C LEU A 86 -9.91 0.60 29.32
N ASN A 87 -11.18 0.98 29.18
CA ASN A 87 -11.92 0.93 27.93
C ASN A 87 -11.35 1.89 26.87
N LEU A 88 -10.93 3.10 27.27
CA LEU A 88 -10.23 4.05 26.40
C LEU A 88 -8.85 3.53 25.98
N GLY A 89 -8.12 2.87 26.89
CA GLY A 89 -6.86 2.19 26.58
C GLY A 89 -7.03 1.07 25.54
N ASN A 90 -7.99 0.19 25.76
CA ASN A 90 -8.35 -0.89 24.84
C ASN A 90 -8.78 -0.34 23.47
N ARG A 91 -9.61 0.72 23.44
CA ARG A 91 -10.05 1.38 22.21
C ARG A 91 -8.89 2.06 21.48
N ARG A 92 -7.97 2.70 22.19
CA ARG A 92 -6.74 3.28 21.62
C ARG A 92 -5.87 2.20 20.98
N GLN A 93 -5.65 1.07 21.66
CA GLN A 93 -4.86 -0.03 21.10
C GLN A 93 -5.53 -0.61 19.84
N ALA A 94 -6.84 -0.88 19.89
CA ALA A 94 -7.59 -1.36 18.73
C ALA A 94 -7.57 -0.38 17.54
N LEU A 95 -7.51 0.93 17.79
CA LEU A 95 -7.33 1.95 16.76
C LEU A 95 -5.91 1.97 16.18
N LEU A 96 -4.87 1.81 17.02
CA LEU A 96 -3.48 1.68 16.55
C LEU A 96 -3.29 0.43 15.66
N ASP A 97 -3.88 -0.70 16.05
CA ASP A 97 -3.82 -1.94 15.27
C ASP A 97 -4.58 -1.80 13.94
N LYS A 98 -5.71 -1.09 13.93
CA LYS A 98 -6.43 -0.74 12.69
C LYS A 98 -5.58 0.16 11.79
N LEU A 99 -4.97 1.21 12.35
CA LEU A 99 -4.11 2.14 11.60
C LEU A 99 -2.93 1.39 10.97
N LYS A 100 -2.24 0.52 11.72
CA LYS A 100 -1.14 -0.31 11.23
C LYS A 100 -1.56 -1.27 10.11
N ARG A 101 -2.76 -1.87 10.20
CA ARG A 101 -3.32 -2.69 9.10
C ARG A 101 -3.58 -1.85 7.85
N CYS A 102 -4.28 -0.73 7.98
CA CYS A 102 -4.59 0.16 6.86
C CYS A 102 -3.31 0.73 6.21
N GLN A 103 -2.27 1.02 6.99
CA GLN A 103 -0.98 1.46 6.46
C GLN A 103 -0.28 0.35 5.65
N THR A 104 -0.22 -0.87 6.20
CA THR A 104 0.35 -2.04 5.49
C THR A 104 -0.39 -2.30 4.17
N GLU A 105 -1.73 -2.22 4.19
CA GLU A 105 -2.57 -2.40 2.99
C GLU A 105 -2.35 -1.28 1.96
N LEU A 106 -2.24 -0.02 2.40
CA LEU A 106 -1.93 1.12 1.53
C LEU A 106 -0.54 1.00 0.89
N GLU A 107 0.46 0.56 1.65
CA GLU A 107 1.82 0.31 1.15
C GLU A 107 1.84 -0.82 0.13
N ALA A 108 1.13 -1.93 0.39
CA ALA A 108 0.94 -3.01 -0.58
C ALA A 108 0.26 -2.53 -1.87
N LYS A 109 -0.81 -1.72 -1.76
CA LYS A 109 -1.50 -1.13 -2.94
C LYS A 109 -0.63 -0.14 -3.71
N ARG A 110 0.24 0.62 -3.02
CA ARG A 110 1.25 1.48 -3.66
C ARG A 110 2.33 0.67 -4.37
N ALA A 111 2.78 -0.45 -3.80
CA ALA A 111 3.73 -1.37 -4.43
C ALA A 111 3.11 -2.05 -5.67
N GLU A 112 1.86 -2.50 -5.58
CA GLU A 112 1.11 -3.00 -6.74
C GLU A 112 0.99 -1.92 -7.82
N SER A 113 0.56 -0.70 -7.46
CA SER A 113 0.39 0.43 -8.39
C SER A 113 1.70 0.82 -9.08
N THR A 114 2.82 0.86 -8.36
CA THR A 114 4.14 1.16 -8.96
C THR A 114 4.65 0.03 -9.85
N LYS A 115 4.46 -1.24 -9.45
CA LYS A 115 4.74 -2.40 -10.31
C LYS A 115 3.90 -2.39 -11.58
N LEU A 116 2.62 -2.02 -11.48
CA LEU A 116 1.71 -1.88 -12.61
C LEU A 116 2.17 -0.71 -13.52
N LYS A 117 2.43 0.47 -12.94
CA LYS A 117 2.93 1.64 -13.67
C LYS A 117 4.23 1.35 -14.41
N HIS A 118 5.12 0.52 -13.85
CA HIS A 118 6.34 0.09 -14.53
C HIS A 118 6.03 -0.92 -15.65
N LYS A 119 5.20 -1.95 -15.38
CA LYS A 119 4.77 -2.96 -16.38
C LYS A 119 4.08 -2.33 -17.61
N PHE A 120 3.34 -1.25 -17.41
CA PHE A 120 2.62 -0.53 -18.46
C PHE A 120 3.32 0.78 -18.88
N LYS A 121 4.60 1.00 -18.55
CA LYS A 121 5.36 2.15 -19.09
C LYS A 121 5.90 1.81 -20.48
N ILE A 122 5.07 2.01 -21.49
CA ILE A 122 5.47 1.82 -22.89
C ILE A 122 6.40 2.95 -23.31
N TYR A 123 7.66 2.62 -23.54
CA TYR A 123 8.59 3.47 -24.30
C TYR A 123 8.50 3.07 -25.76
N ALA A 124 7.52 3.60 -26.48
CA ALA A 124 7.47 3.47 -27.93
C ALA A 124 8.47 4.46 -28.54
N GLN A 125 9.62 3.97 -29.01
CA GLN A 125 10.38 4.69 -30.01
C GLN A 125 9.55 4.64 -31.30
N ILE A 126 9.02 5.79 -31.71
CA ILE A 126 8.33 5.91 -33.00
C ILE A 126 9.45 5.91 -34.06
N PRO A 127 9.52 4.91 -34.94
CA PRO A 127 10.57 4.86 -35.96
C PRO A 127 10.32 5.92 -37.03
N ASP A 128 11.39 6.44 -37.61
CA ASP A 128 11.31 7.26 -38.82
C ASP A 128 10.79 6.40 -39.97
N ILE A 129 9.59 6.69 -40.46
CA ILE A 129 8.92 5.95 -41.53
C ILE A 129 8.75 6.88 -42.74
N GLU A 130 9.24 6.46 -43.90
CA GLU A 130 8.94 7.11 -45.17
C GLU A 130 7.44 6.99 -45.49
N VAL A 131 6.72 8.12 -45.37
CA VAL A 131 5.29 8.19 -45.64
C VAL A 131 5.00 8.41 -47.12
N ASN A 132 4.38 7.42 -47.75
CA ASN A 132 3.89 7.50 -49.12
C ASN A 132 2.57 8.29 -49.16
N TYR A 133 2.62 9.56 -49.59
CA TYR A 133 1.44 10.40 -49.80
C TYR A 133 0.61 9.89 -50.99
N ARG A 134 -0.56 9.31 -50.71
CA ARG A 134 -1.42 8.67 -51.74
C ARG A 134 -2.42 9.61 -52.42
N THR A 135 -2.73 10.74 -51.81
CA THR A 135 -3.74 11.70 -52.30
C THR A 135 -3.49 13.08 -51.74
N GLN A 136 -3.59 14.11 -52.58
CA GLN A 136 -3.82 15.48 -52.12
C GLN A 136 -5.33 15.64 -51.90
N TYR A 137 -5.73 16.02 -50.69
CA TYR A 137 -7.05 16.61 -50.49
C TYR A 137 -6.96 18.09 -50.83
N GLU A 138 -7.89 18.61 -51.63
CA GLU A 138 -8.07 20.05 -51.75
C GLU A 138 -8.43 20.60 -50.37
N GLU A 139 -7.66 21.58 -49.88
CA GLU A 139 -7.96 22.24 -48.62
C GLU A 139 -9.33 22.93 -48.76
N GLN A 140 -10.33 22.44 -48.02
CA GLN A 140 -11.59 23.15 -47.87
C GLN A 140 -11.26 24.55 -47.33
N MET A 141 -11.83 25.59 -47.94
CA MET A 141 -11.52 27.01 -47.73
C MET A 141 -11.80 27.48 -46.29
N GLY A 142 -10.96 27.04 -45.34
CA GLY A 142 -10.85 27.55 -43.99
C GLY A 142 -9.74 28.59 -43.89
N ASP A 143 -9.69 29.29 -42.75
CA ASP A 143 -8.53 30.10 -42.40
C ASP A 143 -7.27 29.20 -42.40
N GLY A 144 -6.30 29.50 -43.26
CA GLY A 144 -5.02 28.78 -43.39
C GLY A 144 -4.16 28.76 -42.12
N SER A 145 -4.63 29.40 -41.05
CA SER A 145 -4.15 29.27 -39.68
C SER A 145 -4.34 27.89 -39.04
N GLN A 146 -5.08 26.94 -39.63
CA GLN A 146 -5.24 25.60 -39.06
C GLN A 146 -3.93 24.80 -39.07
N PRO A 147 -3.60 24.05 -38.00
CA PRO A 147 -2.40 23.22 -37.95
C PRO A 147 -2.46 22.06 -38.96
N ILE A 148 -1.30 21.53 -39.33
CA ILE A 148 -1.21 20.29 -40.12
C ILE A 148 -1.33 19.12 -39.15
N SER A 149 -2.51 18.49 -39.11
CA SER A 149 -2.81 17.37 -38.21
C SER A 149 -2.56 16.01 -38.87
N GLY A 150 -1.68 15.20 -38.27
CA GLY A 150 -1.53 13.78 -38.55
C GLY A 150 -2.21 12.92 -37.49
N ARG A 151 -2.93 11.86 -37.88
CA ARG A 151 -3.48 10.85 -36.95
C ARG A 151 -2.83 9.50 -37.18
N TYR A 152 -2.21 8.97 -36.14
CA TYR A 152 -1.45 7.72 -36.16
C TYR A 152 -2.07 6.73 -35.18
N LEU A 153 -2.37 5.51 -35.64
CA LEU A 153 -2.76 4.41 -34.76
C LEU A 153 -1.52 3.61 -34.40
N ILE A 154 -1.12 3.64 -33.13
CA ILE A 154 0.01 2.87 -32.61
C ILE A 154 -0.53 1.66 -31.86
N SER A 155 -0.13 0.46 -32.30
CA SER A 155 -0.46 -0.80 -31.65
C SER A 155 0.80 -1.63 -31.37
N GLN A 156 0.99 -1.98 -30.09
CA GLN A 156 1.98 -2.97 -29.67
C GLN A 156 1.35 -4.36 -29.79
N ARG A 157 1.86 -5.20 -30.70
CA ARG A 157 1.40 -6.58 -30.84
C ARG A 157 1.65 -7.37 -29.54
N ALA A 158 0.65 -8.13 -29.11
CA ALA A 158 0.79 -9.02 -27.96
C ALA A 158 1.85 -10.09 -28.30
N SER A 159 2.73 -10.39 -27.34
CA SER A 159 3.81 -11.35 -27.58
C SER A 159 4.21 -12.16 -26.36
N VAL A 160 4.74 -13.34 -26.62
CA VAL A 160 5.20 -14.34 -25.66
C VAL A 160 6.61 -14.76 -26.04
N HIS A 161 7.48 -14.91 -25.06
CA HIS A 161 8.80 -15.50 -25.27
C HIS A 161 8.66 -17.01 -25.16
N LEU A 162 9.00 -17.72 -26.23
CA LEU A 162 9.05 -19.17 -26.30
C LEU A 162 10.50 -19.60 -26.11
N GLN A 163 10.75 -20.51 -25.18
CA GLN A 163 12.08 -21.05 -24.87
C GLN A 163 12.23 -22.47 -25.44
N GLY A 164 13.46 -22.94 -25.63
CA GLY A 164 13.72 -24.33 -25.99
C GLY A 164 13.11 -25.33 -25.00
N GLY A 165 12.60 -26.45 -25.50
CA GLY A 165 11.79 -27.41 -24.73
C GLY A 165 10.32 -26.98 -24.60
N GLN A 166 9.85 -26.04 -25.43
CA GLN A 166 8.45 -25.60 -25.47
C GLN A 166 7.88 -25.62 -26.89
N ALA A 167 6.58 -25.92 -27.01
CA ALA A 167 5.83 -25.74 -28.26
C ALA A 167 4.63 -24.82 -28.06
N LEU A 168 4.31 -24.03 -29.07
CA LEU A 168 3.08 -23.24 -29.14
C LEU A 168 2.12 -23.92 -30.15
N ILE A 169 0.90 -24.19 -29.73
CA ILE A 169 -0.11 -24.88 -30.56
C ILE A 169 -1.43 -24.11 -30.54
N THR A 170 -1.95 -23.76 -31.72
CA THR A 170 -3.23 -23.07 -31.91
C THR A 170 -4.22 -24.01 -32.60
N PHE A 171 -5.38 -24.20 -31.98
CA PHE A 171 -6.47 -25.03 -32.49
C PHE A 171 -7.52 -24.19 -33.20
N GLU A 172 -8.26 -24.78 -34.14
CA GLU A 172 -9.41 -24.11 -34.76
C GLU A 172 -10.54 -23.85 -33.74
N GLU A 173 -10.78 -24.78 -32.81
CA GLU A 173 -11.81 -24.66 -31.77
C GLU A 173 -11.26 -24.29 -30.37
N GLU A 174 -11.78 -23.22 -29.76
CA GLU A 174 -11.54 -22.87 -28.34
C GLU A 174 -11.89 -24.03 -27.37
N LYS A 175 -12.85 -24.89 -27.75
CA LYS A 175 -13.27 -26.05 -26.94
C LYS A 175 -12.13 -27.07 -26.78
N VAL A 176 -11.37 -27.34 -27.84
CA VAL A 176 -10.27 -28.32 -27.86
C VAL A 176 -9.14 -27.84 -26.95
N ALA A 177 -8.68 -26.61 -27.14
CA ALA A 177 -7.71 -25.96 -26.24
C ALA A 177 -8.16 -26.02 -24.76
N SER A 178 -9.44 -25.73 -24.50
CA SER A 178 -10.02 -25.78 -23.15
C SER A 178 -10.17 -27.18 -22.55
N GLN A 179 -10.13 -28.25 -23.36
CA GLN A 179 -10.08 -29.64 -22.89
C GLN A 179 -8.64 -30.04 -22.56
N ILE A 180 -7.70 -29.80 -23.48
CA ILE A 180 -6.27 -30.11 -23.32
C ILE A 180 -5.69 -29.41 -22.10
N LEU A 181 -6.08 -28.16 -21.83
CA LEU A 181 -5.68 -27.41 -20.63
C LEU A 181 -6.16 -27.99 -19.28
N LYS A 182 -7.02 -29.01 -19.27
CA LYS A 182 -7.42 -29.75 -18.06
C LYS A 182 -6.52 -30.95 -17.80
N ILE A 183 -5.71 -31.36 -18.77
CA ILE A 183 -4.82 -32.52 -18.68
C ILE A 183 -3.53 -32.04 -18.00
N PRO A 184 -3.14 -32.61 -16.85
CA PRO A 184 -1.98 -32.12 -16.09
C PRO A 184 -0.63 -32.50 -16.73
N LYS A 185 -0.63 -33.57 -17.54
CA LYS A 185 0.53 -34.13 -18.24
C LYS A 185 0.03 -35.07 -19.35
N CYS A 186 0.55 -34.92 -20.57
CA CYS A 186 0.35 -35.82 -21.70
C CYS A 186 1.64 -36.61 -21.95
N SER A 187 1.54 -37.79 -22.55
CA SER A 187 2.70 -38.52 -23.05
C SER A 187 2.52 -38.76 -24.55
N VAL A 188 3.42 -38.19 -25.34
CA VAL A 188 3.40 -38.18 -26.80
C VAL A 188 4.23 -39.35 -27.29
N SER A 189 3.65 -40.20 -28.12
CA SER A 189 4.38 -41.31 -28.75
C SER A 189 5.16 -40.77 -29.94
N CYS A 190 6.46 -40.91 -29.87
CA CYS A 190 7.41 -40.66 -30.95
C CYS A 190 7.80 -42.00 -31.61
N GLU A 191 8.67 -42.00 -32.63
CA GLU A 191 8.96 -43.22 -33.41
C GLU A 191 9.73 -44.26 -32.59
N HIS A 192 10.65 -43.81 -31.73
CA HIS A 192 11.51 -44.69 -30.92
C HIS A 192 11.41 -44.43 -29.41
N SER A 193 10.57 -43.49 -28.98
CA SER A 193 10.45 -43.10 -27.58
C SER A 193 9.07 -42.51 -27.25
N SER A 194 8.87 -42.11 -26.00
CA SER A 194 7.79 -41.20 -25.62
C SER A 194 8.35 -39.94 -24.99
N VAL A 195 7.79 -38.79 -25.37
CA VAL A 195 8.09 -37.49 -24.77
C VAL A 195 6.92 -37.06 -23.90
N ASP A 196 7.23 -36.70 -22.66
CA ASP A 196 6.25 -36.17 -21.73
C ASP A 196 6.06 -34.67 -21.97
N VAL A 197 4.81 -34.20 -21.92
CA VAL A 197 4.46 -32.83 -22.31
C VAL A 197 3.43 -32.25 -21.33
N LYS A 198 3.56 -30.97 -20.99
CA LYS A 198 2.69 -30.30 -20.04
C LYS A 198 1.91 -29.13 -20.64
N PRO A 199 0.60 -29.26 -20.88
CA PRO A 199 -0.25 -28.16 -21.31
C PRO A 199 -0.37 -27.04 -20.26
N ARG A 200 -0.19 -25.79 -20.69
CA ARG A 200 -0.38 -24.58 -19.87
C ARG A 200 -1.11 -23.46 -20.62
N ARG A 201 -1.82 -22.63 -19.84
CA ARG A 201 -2.36 -21.36 -20.34
C ARG A 201 -1.24 -20.35 -20.55
N ILE A 202 -1.27 -19.71 -21.71
CA ILE A 202 -0.37 -18.63 -22.07
C ILE A 202 -0.73 -17.36 -21.30
N ALA A 203 0.23 -16.82 -20.57
CA ALA A 203 0.16 -15.48 -19.99
C ALA A 203 0.84 -14.48 -20.94
N MET A 204 0.05 -13.76 -21.73
CA MET A 204 0.58 -12.77 -22.67
C MET A 204 1.19 -11.56 -21.94
N ASN A 205 2.21 -10.96 -22.51
CA ASN A 205 2.59 -9.60 -22.13
C ASN A 205 1.46 -8.62 -22.50
N PRO A 206 1.24 -7.54 -21.73
CA PRO A 206 0.20 -6.59 -22.06
C PRO A 206 0.47 -5.92 -23.41
N ALA A 207 -0.52 -5.97 -24.29
CA ALA A 207 -0.54 -5.18 -25.52
C ALA A 207 -1.23 -3.84 -25.26
N VAL A 208 -0.87 -2.83 -26.04
CA VAL A 208 -1.52 -1.52 -26.01
C VAL A 208 -1.87 -1.05 -27.41
N LYS A 209 -2.95 -0.29 -27.50
CA LYS A 209 -3.45 0.33 -28.73
C LYS A 209 -3.86 1.75 -28.37
N PHE A 210 -3.34 2.75 -29.08
CA PHE A 210 -3.67 4.15 -28.83
C PHE A 210 -3.53 4.97 -30.11
N GLU A 211 -4.26 6.07 -30.17
CA GLU A 211 -4.17 7.03 -31.26
C GLU A 211 -3.33 8.24 -30.82
N VAL A 212 -2.35 8.61 -31.64
CA VAL A 212 -1.61 9.85 -31.52
C VAL A 212 -2.15 10.82 -32.55
N ILE A 213 -2.67 11.96 -32.11
CA ILE A 213 -2.84 13.13 -32.96
C ILE A 213 -1.58 13.99 -32.79
N LEU A 214 -0.94 14.31 -33.90
CA LEU A 214 0.23 15.19 -33.96
C LEU A 214 -0.15 16.41 -34.82
N ASP A 215 -0.19 17.58 -34.19
CA ASP A 215 -0.53 18.84 -34.84
C ASP A 215 0.76 19.65 -35.01
N VAL A 216 1.11 19.97 -36.25
CA VAL A 216 2.21 20.89 -36.58
C VAL A 216 1.64 22.29 -36.75
N SER A 217 2.15 23.26 -35.98
CA SER A 217 1.70 24.65 -36.11
C SER A 217 2.16 25.27 -37.42
N ARG A 218 1.21 25.79 -38.21
CA ARG A 218 1.53 26.66 -39.37
C ARG A 218 1.84 28.09 -38.98
N LYS A 219 1.73 28.49 -37.70
CA LYS A 219 2.01 29.87 -37.26
C LYS A 219 3.18 30.01 -36.29
N GLU A 220 3.59 28.91 -35.66
CA GLU A 220 4.61 28.94 -34.61
C GLU A 220 5.85 28.15 -35.02
N VAL A 221 7.02 28.77 -34.87
CA VAL A 221 8.32 28.12 -35.02
C VAL A 221 9.07 28.09 -33.70
N GLU A 222 9.77 26.98 -33.45
CA GLU A 222 10.74 26.86 -32.37
C GLU A 222 12.12 27.27 -32.89
N VAL A 223 12.87 28.01 -32.08
CA VAL A 223 14.18 28.54 -32.40
C VAL A 223 15.16 28.04 -31.35
N LEU A 224 16.21 27.33 -31.77
CA LEU A 224 17.16 26.65 -30.88
C LEU A 224 18.58 27.20 -31.04
N ASN A 225 19.37 27.03 -29.99
CA ASN A 225 20.76 27.50 -29.87
C ASN A 225 20.89 29.04 -29.90
N ILE A 226 19.96 29.75 -29.29
CA ILE A 226 20.02 31.21 -29.15
C ILE A 226 21.10 31.56 -28.12
N PRO A 227 22.14 32.35 -28.46
CA PRO A 227 23.20 32.68 -27.53
C PRO A 227 22.67 33.59 -26.40
N PRO A 228 23.07 33.38 -25.13
CA PRO A 228 22.60 34.17 -23.98
C PRO A 228 23.34 35.51 -23.87
N SER A 229 23.41 36.29 -24.96
CA SER A 229 24.21 37.52 -25.08
C SER A 229 23.65 38.73 -24.32
N MET A 230 22.37 38.70 -23.92
CA MET A 230 21.70 39.87 -23.34
C MET A 230 20.56 39.46 -22.36
N PRO A 231 19.96 40.43 -21.62
CA PRO A 231 18.80 40.16 -20.77
C PRO A 231 17.59 39.65 -21.56
N GLU A 232 16.72 38.88 -20.90
CA GLU A 232 15.61 38.15 -21.53
C GLU A 232 14.65 39.05 -22.32
N ASP A 233 14.26 40.19 -21.75
CA ASP A 233 13.36 41.14 -22.41
C ASP A 233 13.98 41.73 -23.68
N ARG A 234 15.24 42.18 -23.59
CA ARG A 234 15.98 42.68 -24.76
C ARG A 234 16.18 41.60 -25.82
N MET A 235 16.32 40.33 -25.42
CA MET A 235 16.40 39.22 -26.37
C MET A 235 15.07 38.99 -27.08
N LYS A 236 13.93 39.04 -26.37
CA LYS A 236 12.59 38.95 -26.98
C LYS A 236 12.36 40.07 -28.00
N ASP A 237 12.75 41.30 -27.68
CA ASP A 237 12.67 42.44 -28.61
C ASP A 237 13.52 42.21 -29.86
N ARG A 238 14.79 41.77 -29.70
CA ARG A 238 15.69 41.46 -30.83
C ARG A 238 15.16 40.31 -31.69
N LEU A 239 14.64 39.25 -31.07
CA LEU A 239 14.01 38.13 -31.75
C LEU A 239 12.85 38.62 -32.61
N GLY A 240 11.89 39.35 -32.02
CA GLY A 240 10.75 39.92 -32.75
C GLY A 240 11.20 40.80 -33.92
N LEU A 241 12.10 41.76 -33.68
CA LEU A 241 12.61 42.67 -34.72
C LEU A 241 13.37 41.94 -35.85
N SER A 242 14.08 40.86 -35.56
CA SER A 242 14.73 40.05 -36.59
C SER A 242 13.69 39.28 -37.40
N PHE A 243 12.83 38.51 -36.73
CA PHE A 243 11.83 37.67 -37.38
C PHE A 243 10.73 38.47 -38.11
N CYS A 244 10.53 39.76 -37.79
CA CYS A 244 9.71 40.68 -38.57
C CYS A 244 10.25 41.01 -39.97
N ARG A 245 11.49 40.64 -40.35
CA ARG A 245 12.11 41.05 -41.63
C ARG A 245 11.79 40.10 -42.80
N PRO A 246 11.01 40.53 -43.82
CA PRO A 246 10.70 39.67 -44.97
C PRO A 246 11.92 39.34 -45.82
N SER A 247 12.92 40.22 -45.86
CA SER A 247 14.19 40.01 -46.58
C SER A 247 15.01 38.81 -46.08
N ARG A 248 14.74 38.31 -44.87
CA ARG A 248 15.36 37.08 -44.34
C ARG A 248 14.44 35.85 -44.40
N GLY A 249 13.23 35.99 -44.95
CA GLY A 249 12.16 34.99 -44.91
C GLY A 249 11.29 35.06 -43.64
N GLY A 250 11.37 36.17 -42.90
CA GLY A 250 10.47 36.47 -41.78
C GLY A 250 9.16 37.13 -42.24
N GLY A 251 8.37 37.61 -41.27
CA GLY A 251 7.08 38.26 -41.50
C GLY A 251 6.49 38.74 -40.17
N GLU A 252 5.29 39.33 -40.21
CA GLU A 252 4.69 39.98 -39.04
C GLU A 252 4.55 39.02 -37.85
N VAL A 253 5.20 39.37 -36.73
CA VAL A 253 5.26 38.59 -35.50
C VAL A 253 4.15 39.04 -34.55
N GLU A 254 3.27 38.11 -34.18
CA GLU A 254 2.20 38.31 -33.18
C GLU A 254 2.77 38.23 -31.75
N ARG A 255 3.69 37.29 -31.50
CA ARG A 255 4.18 36.97 -30.15
C ARG A 255 5.57 36.34 -30.19
N VAL A 256 6.39 36.68 -29.19
CA VAL A 256 7.70 36.07 -28.93
C VAL A 256 7.74 35.52 -27.51
N LYS A 257 8.19 34.27 -27.36
CA LYS A 257 8.63 33.70 -26.08
C LYS A 257 10.12 33.34 -26.20
N TYR A 258 10.83 33.41 -25.08
CA TYR A 258 12.24 33.05 -25.00
C TYR A 258 12.51 32.50 -23.59
N ASP A 259 13.19 31.38 -23.49
CA ASP A 259 13.72 30.82 -22.24
C ASP A 259 15.25 30.88 -22.29
N LYS A 260 15.81 31.67 -21.37
CA LYS A 260 17.26 31.87 -21.25
C LYS A 260 18.00 30.62 -20.75
N ASN A 261 17.32 29.72 -20.02
CA ASN A 261 17.94 28.54 -19.41
C ASN A 261 18.20 27.43 -20.45
N THR A 262 17.26 27.26 -21.39
CA THR A 262 17.37 26.32 -22.50
C THR A 262 18.05 26.92 -23.73
N GLY A 263 18.07 28.25 -23.85
CA GLY A 263 18.49 28.93 -25.09
C GLY A 263 17.51 28.71 -26.23
N SER A 264 16.23 28.44 -25.93
CA SER A 264 15.17 28.24 -26.91
C SER A 264 14.17 29.40 -26.93
N GLY A 265 13.58 29.65 -28.10
CA GLY A 265 12.55 30.66 -28.32
C GLY A 265 11.39 30.11 -29.14
N GLN A 266 10.22 30.73 -28.99
CA GLN A 266 9.03 30.43 -29.77
C GLN A 266 8.54 31.72 -30.43
N ILE A 267 8.44 31.72 -31.76
CA ILE A 267 7.95 32.88 -32.54
C ILE A 267 6.61 32.52 -33.15
N THR A 268 5.57 33.29 -32.83
CA THR A 268 4.24 33.19 -33.43
C THR A 268 4.09 34.28 -34.48
N PHE A 269 3.80 33.91 -35.72
CA PHE A 269 3.52 34.82 -36.83
C PHE A 269 2.01 35.06 -37.00
N LEU A 270 1.64 36.27 -37.41
CA LEU A 270 0.26 36.61 -37.76
C LEU A 270 -0.23 35.83 -38.99
N HIS A 271 0.67 35.57 -39.95
CA HIS A 271 0.38 34.86 -41.19
C HIS A 271 1.06 33.49 -41.26
N PRO A 272 0.33 32.42 -41.65
CA PRO A 272 0.84 31.05 -41.55
C PRO A 272 1.99 30.73 -42.53
N GLY A 273 1.92 31.22 -43.77
CA GLY A 273 2.94 30.90 -44.79
C GLY A 273 4.39 31.29 -44.48
N VAL A 274 4.62 32.08 -43.41
CA VAL A 274 5.96 32.46 -42.94
C VAL A 274 6.64 31.31 -42.18
N ALA A 275 5.89 30.58 -41.34
CA ALA A 275 6.45 29.53 -40.50
C ALA A 275 6.97 28.36 -41.36
N ASP A 276 6.17 27.89 -42.30
CA ASP A 276 6.50 26.76 -43.18
C ASP A 276 7.83 26.97 -43.94
N GLY A 277 8.03 28.18 -44.49
CA GLY A 277 9.26 28.54 -45.21
C GLY A 277 10.51 28.62 -44.33
N LEU A 278 10.35 28.96 -43.05
CA LEU A 278 11.44 28.97 -42.07
C LEU A 278 11.77 27.54 -41.58
N VAL A 279 10.75 26.72 -41.32
CA VAL A 279 10.88 25.32 -40.93
C VAL A 279 11.60 24.50 -42.02
N LEU A 280 11.16 24.62 -43.28
CA LEU A 280 11.79 23.91 -44.41
C LEU A 280 13.26 24.30 -44.64
N ARG A 281 13.68 25.48 -44.18
CA ARG A 281 15.09 25.92 -44.24
C ARG A 281 15.93 25.38 -43.07
N GLY A 282 15.30 25.00 -41.96
CA GLY A 282 15.94 24.47 -40.74
C GLY A 282 16.87 25.44 -40.00
N SER A 283 17.12 26.63 -40.55
CA SER A 283 18.14 27.57 -40.08
C SER A 283 17.81 29.02 -40.43
N TYR A 284 18.21 29.95 -39.57
CA TYR A 284 17.88 31.36 -39.71
C TYR A 284 19.01 32.28 -39.23
N ARG A 285 19.22 33.41 -39.93
CA ARG A 285 20.22 34.44 -39.61
C ARG A 285 19.63 35.52 -38.72
N LEU A 286 19.87 35.39 -37.43
CA LEU A 286 19.33 36.25 -36.38
C LEU A 286 20.15 37.54 -36.25
N ASP A 287 19.46 38.67 -36.23
CA ASP A 287 20.05 40.01 -36.07
C ASP A 287 20.14 40.39 -34.58
N LEU A 288 21.23 39.99 -33.92
CA LEU A 288 21.56 40.46 -32.57
C LEU A 288 22.49 41.67 -32.67
N ASP A 289 23.40 41.85 -31.70
CA ASP A 289 24.52 42.80 -31.82
C ASP A 289 25.60 42.29 -32.81
N SER A 290 25.48 41.03 -33.26
CA SER A 290 26.17 40.41 -34.40
C SER A 290 25.22 39.43 -35.11
N GLU A 291 25.43 39.13 -36.39
CA GLU A 291 24.66 38.06 -37.06
C GLU A 291 25.03 36.68 -36.49
N VAL A 292 24.03 35.88 -36.12
CA VAL A 292 24.19 34.51 -35.62
C VAL A 292 23.26 33.56 -36.36
N ASN A 293 23.75 32.39 -36.76
CA ASN A 293 22.90 31.32 -37.28
C ASN A 293 22.28 30.55 -36.12
N VAL A 294 20.96 30.47 -36.09
CA VAL A 294 20.19 29.61 -35.15
C VAL A 294 19.51 28.50 -35.93
N GLN A 295 19.14 27.42 -35.23
CA GLN A 295 18.28 26.38 -35.78
C GLN A 295 16.82 26.80 -35.65
N VAL A 296 16.00 26.49 -36.65
CA VAL A 296 14.55 26.73 -36.63
C VAL A 296 13.85 25.41 -36.93
N GLY A 297 12.92 25.03 -36.05
CA GLY A 297 12.12 23.83 -36.14
C GLY A 297 10.61 24.13 -36.06
N PRO A 298 9.76 23.16 -36.43
CA PRO A 298 8.32 23.29 -36.27
C PRO A 298 7.90 23.14 -34.81
N VAL A 299 6.83 23.83 -34.41
CA VAL A 299 6.20 23.57 -33.11
C VAL A 299 5.20 22.43 -33.24
N TYR A 300 5.42 21.37 -32.46
CA TYR A 300 4.51 20.22 -32.35
C TYR A 300 3.60 20.33 -31.12
N SER A 301 2.31 20.10 -31.33
CA SER A 301 1.35 19.71 -30.28
C SER A 301 1.00 18.23 -30.48
N HIS A 302 0.83 17.48 -29.39
CA HIS A 302 0.46 16.07 -29.45
C HIS A 302 -0.62 15.71 -28.44
N GLN A 303 -1.55 14.84 -28.84
CA GLN A 303 -2.61 14.33 -27.99
C GLN A 303 -2.69 12.81 -28.10
N LEU A 304 -2.76 12.14 -26.95
CA LEU A 304 -2.96 10.70 -26.86
C LEU A 304 -4.45 10.42 -26.61
N LEU A 305 -5.08 9.70 -27.54
CA LEU A 305 -6.48 9.33 -27.48
C LEU A 305 -6.65 7.80 -27.49
N ARG A 306 -7.84 7.34 -27.07
CA ARG A 306 -8.28 5.94 -27.19
C ARG A 306 -7.25 4.92 -26.66
N PHE A 307 -6.58 5.23 -25.56
CA PHE A 307 -5.64 4.31 -24.92
C PHE A 307 -6.37 3.06 -24.40
N GLN A 308 -6.07 1.93 -25.00
CA GLN A 308 -6.63 0.61 -24.68
C GLN A 308 -5.48 -0.32 -24.28
N THR A 309 -5.66 -1.04 -23.18
CA THR A 309 -4.73 -2.06 -22.69
C THR A 309 -5.36 -3.44 -22.80
N PHE A 310 -4.69 -4.37 -23.46
CA PHE A 310 -5.13 -5.75 -23.59
C PHE A 310 -4.22 -6.66 -22.77
N CYS A 311 -4.80 -7.41 -21.85
CA CYS A 311 -4.11 -8.39 -21.02
C CYS A 311 -4.97 -9.65 -20.94
N GLY A 312 -4.96 -10.44 -22.02
CA GLY A 312 -5.70 -11.69 -22.14
C GLY A 312 -4.80 -12.92 -22.14
N SER A 313 -5.42 -14.09 -22.01
CA SER A 313 -4.83 -15.35 -22.48
C SER A 313 -5.52 -15.71 -23.81
N PRO A 314 -4.77 -16.14 -24.85
CA PRO A 314 -5.40 -16.66 -26.05
C PRO A 314 -6.28 -17.86 -25.69
N LYS A 315 -7.44 -17.94 -26.33
CA LYS A 315 -8.49 -18.95 -26.05
C LYS A 315 -8.27 -20.25 -26.83
N ARG A 316 -7.73 -20.13 -28.04
CA ARG A 316 -7.44 -21.21 -29.00
C ARG A 316 -6.00 -21.74 -28.91
N THR A 317 -5.09 -21.01 -28.28
CA THR A 317 -3.67 -21.38 -28.19
C THR A 317 -3.31 -21.95 -26.83
N VAL A 318 -2.50 -23.00 -26.82
CA VAL A 318 -1.93 -23.67 -25.63
C VAL A 318 -0.41 -23.59 -25.70
N LEU A 319 0.25 -23.43 -24.55
CA LEU A 319 1.69 -23.62 -24.41
C LEU A 319 1.93 -25.06 -23.94
N LEU A 320 2.82 -25.76 -24.61
CA LEU A 320 3.31 -27.07 -24.22
C LEU A 320 4.70 -26.89 -23.61
N GLU A 321 4.88 -27.30 -22.37
CA GLU A 321 6.14 -27.24 -21.62
C GLU A 321 6.72 -28.64 -21.35
N ASP A 322 7.94 -28.67 -20.81
CA ASP A 322 8.66 -29.86 -20.33
C ASP A 322 9.01 -30.89 -21.43
N ILE A 323 9.13 -30.43 -22.70
CA ILE A 323 9.41 -31.27 -23.88
C ILE A 323 10.92 -31.58 -23.94
N GLU A 324 11.28 -32.86 -24.03
CA GLU A 324 12.67 -33.34 -24.16
C GLU A 324 13.08 -33.47 -25.63
N ASP A 325 14.25 -32.93 -26.01
CA ASP A 325 14.86 -33.04 -27.35
C ASP A 325 15.35 -34.48 -27.65
N LYS A 326 14.43 -35.41 -27.94
CA LYS A 326 14.76 -36.82 -28.28
C LYS A 326 14.96 -37.08 -29.76
N GLU A 327 14.40 -36.24 -30.61
CA GLU A 327 14.34 -36.35 -32.07
C GLU A 327 14.62 -34.95 -32.68
N GLU A 328 14.69 -34.83 -34.01
CA GLU A 328 14.91 -33.52 -34.65
C GLU A 328 13.71 -32.57 -34.47
N GLU A 329 13.94 -31.26 -34.61
CA GLU A 329 12.93 -30.23 -34.31
C GLU A 329 11.68 -30.34 -35.20
N GLU A 330 11.84 -30.77 -36.45
CA GLU A 330 10.74 -30.98 -37.40
C GLU A 330 9.99 -32.29 -37.07
N ASP A 331 10.70 -33.41 -36.91
CA ASP A 331 10.10 -34.71 -36.53
C ASP A 331 9.29 -34.63 -35.23
N LEU A 332 9.84 -33.97 -34.19
CA LEU A 332 9.15 -33.86 -32.90
C LEU A 332 7.93 -32.92 -32.99
N GLN A 333 7.99 -31.89 -33.85
CA GLN A 333 6.83 -31.05 -34.12
C GLN A 333 5.71 -31.84 -34.80
N ASP A 334 6.03 -32.66 -35.80
CA ASP A 334 5.04 -33.51 -36.50
C ASP A 334 4.42 -34.54 -35.55
N HIS A 335 5.21 -35.16 -34.68
CA HIS A 335 4.70 -36.06 -33.63
C HIS A 335 3.75 -35.35 -32.65
N LEU A 336 4.08 -34.12 -32.24
CA LEU A 336 3.20 -33.28 -31.42
C LEU A 336 1.90 -32.95 -32.16
N GLU A 337 1.98 -32.54 -33.43
CA GLU A 337 0.82 -32.21 -34.25
C GLU A 337 -0.11 -33.41 -34.40
N ILE A 338 0.41 -34.56 -34.82
CA ILE A 338 -0.33 -35.82 -34.97
C ILE A 338 -0.94 -36.28 -33.62
N HIS A 339 -0.27 -36.04 -32.50
CA HIS A 339 -0.81 -36.38 -31.18
C HIS A 339 -2.00 -35.50 -30.80
N PHE A 340 -1.92 -34.19 -31.05
CA PHE A 340 -2.95 -33.22 -30.68
C PHE A 340 -4.03 -33.01 -31.74
N GLN A 341 -3.91 -33.58 -32.94
CA GLN A 341 -5.01 -33.74 -33.90
C GLN A 341 -5.96 -34.89 -33.53
N LYS A 342 -5.48 -35.93 -32.83
CA LYS A 342 -6.26 -37.14 -32.55
C LYS A 342 -7.38 -36.89 -31.52
N PRO A 343 -8.66 -37.12 -31.88
CA PRO A 343 -9.79 -36.93 -30.94
C PRO A 343 -9.71 -37.84 -29.69
N SER A 344 -9.05 -39.00 -29.79
CA SER A 344 -8.80 -39.89 -28.65
C SER A 344 -7.96 -39.26 -27.54
N ASN A 345 -7.17 -38.24 -27.89
CA ASN A 345 -6.28 -37.51 -26.98
C ASN A 345 -6.88 -36.17 -26.54
N TYR A 346 -8.21 -35.99 -26.71
CA TYR A 346 -8.92 -34.71 -26.57
C TYR A 346 -8.42 -33.63 -27.55
N GLY A 347 -7.82 -34.07 -28.66
CA GLY A 347 -7.33 -33.26 -29.77
C GLY A 347 -8.41 -32.82 -30.76
N GLY A 348 -7.98 -32.07 -31.77
CA GLY A 348 -8.83 -31.56 -32.85
C GLY A 348 -8.00 -30.78 -33.88
N GLU A 349 -8.66 -30.12 -34.83
CA GLU A 349 -7.99 -29.44 -35.94
C GLU A 349 -7.03 -28.33 -35.44
N ILE A 350 -5.80 -28.37 -35.96
CA ILE A 350 -4.70 -27.46 -35.60
C ILE A 350 -4.53 -26.45 -36.73
N GLU A 351 -4.60 -25.18 -36.37
CA GLU A 351 -4.36 -24.05 -37.28
C GLU A 351 -2.87 -23.77 -37.43
N SER A 352 -2.10 -23.91 -36.34
CA SER A 352 -0.65 -23.77 -36.36
C SER A 352 0.02 -24.44 -35.15
N ILE A 353 1.19 -25.01 -35.38
CA ILE A 353 2.10 -25.47 -34.33
C ILE A 353 3.50 -24.88 -34.57
N ARG A 354 4.25 -24.65 -33.49
CA ARG A 354 5.68 -24.35 -33.54
C ARG A 354 6.39 -24.89 -32.31
N TYR A 355 7.27 -25.87 -32.51
CA TYR A 355 8.21 -26.33 -31.47
C TYR A 355 9.49 -25.49 -31.47
N LEU A 356 10.22 -25.50 -30.35
CA LEU A 356 11.61 -25.03 -30.24
C LEU A 356 12.45 -26.04 -29.47
N SER A 357 13.52 -26.50 -30.12
CA SER A 357 14.55 -27.31 -29.47
C SER A 357 15.37 -26.54 -28.42
N GLY A 358 16.02 -27.29 -27.53
CA GLY A 358 16.85 -26.79 -26.45
C GLY A 358 17.89 -25.74 -26.87
N GLY A 359 18.07 -24.72 -26.03
CA GLY A 359 19.03 -23.63 -26.26
C GLY A 359 18.58 -22.54 -27.24
N LYS A 360 17.46 -22.73 -27.96
CA LYS A 360 16.83 -21.68 -28.78
C LYS A 360 15.86 -20.81 -27.96
N ALA A 361 15.55 -19.62 -28.47
CA ALA A 361 14.48 -18.77 -27.97
C ALA A 361 13.91 -17.92 -29.12
N LEU A 362 12.58 -17.79 -29.18
CA LEU A 362 11.89 -16.90 -30.13
C LEU A 362 10.85 -16.03 -29.43
N GLN A 363 10.45 -14.94 -30.07
CA GLN A 363 9.31 -14.13 -29.68
C GLN A 363 8.13 -14.44 -30.61
N ALA A 364 7.09 -15.07 -30.08
CA ALA A 364 5.84 -15.30 -30.79
C ALA A 364 4.96 -14.04 -30.70
N PHE A 365 4.47 -13.56 -31.84
CA PHE A 365 3.56 -12.42 -31.94
C PHE A 365 2.15 -12.90 -32.28
N PHE A 366 1.16 -12.32 -31.61
CA PHE A 366 -0.25 -12.61 -31.81
C PHE A 366 -0.92 -11.41 -32.49
N CYS A 367 -1.73 -11.70 -33.49
CA CYS A 367 -2.61 -10.73 -34.15
C CYS A 367 -4.02 -10.83 -33.57
N GLU A 368 -4.79 -9.75 -33.67
CA GLU A 368 -6.25 -9.82 -33.53
C GLU A 368 -6.81 -10.42 -34.84
N ASP A 369 -7.77 -11.34 -34.74
CA ASP A 369 -8.52 -11.79 -35.91
C ASP A 369 -9.22 -10.58 -36.56
N PRO A 370 -9.19 -10.42 -37.90
CA PRO A 370 -9.98 -9.40 -38.56
C PRO A 370 -11.48 -9.70 -38.37
N LEU A 371 -12.19 -8.73 -37.81
CA LEU A 371 -13.65 -8.76 -37.57
C LEU A 371 -14.47 -8.81 -38.88
#